data_AF-A0A9P5ZBV6-F1
#
_entry.id   AF-A0A9P5ZBV6-F1
#
_cell.length_a   1.000
_cell.length_b   1.000
_cell.length_c   1.000
_cell.angle_alpha   90.00
_cell.angle_beta   90.00
_cell.angle_gamma   90.00
#
_symmetry.space_group_name_H-M   'P 1'
#
loop_
_entity.id
_entity.type
_entity.pdbx_description
1 polymer ?
#
loop_
_entity_poly.entity_id
_entity_poly.type
_entity_poly.pdbx_seq_one_letter_code
_entity_poly.pdbx_strand_id
1 'polypeptide(L)'
;MPLSIYMYTYPRKDASSGRALPNHWSFFIQTNAATNDGLEYQIHGAPGSFYYSGAEKAKLNKSAGLEIGTISSESLDAFAALLGTIAIDNSRAGTAWNSQDWALGAIKELFLRQWIWYDGATIKAWLEEETTMR
;
A
#
# COMPACT_ATOMS: atom_id res chain seq x y z
N MET A 1 5.39 20.05 -8.71
CA MET A 1 6.28 19.88 -7.53
C MET A 1 6.29 18.41 -7.14
N PRO A 2 7.41 17.85 -6.67
CA PRO A 2 7.46 16.46 -6.20
C PRO A 2 6.68 16.32 -4.88
N LEU A 3 5.91 15.23 -4.77
CA LEU A 3 5.12 14.84 -3.61
C LEU A 3 5.65 13.50 -3.08
N SER A 4 5.86 13.38 -1.77
CA SER A 4 6.34 12.13 -1.16
C SER A 4 5.24 11.07 -1.16
N ILE A 5 5.62 9.83 -1.48
CA ILE A 5 4.79 8.62 -1.40
C ILE A 5 5.20 7.84 -0.17
N TYR A 6 4.23 7.54 0.68
CA TYR A 6 4.38 6.68 1.84
C TYR A 6 3.59 5.38 1.62
N MET A 7 4.09 4.28 2.16
CA MET A 7 3.37 3.01 2.23
C MET A 7 3.23 2.59 3.69
N TYR A 8 2.07 2.07 4.02
CA TYR A 8 1.81 1.48 5.33
C TYR A 8 0.98 0.22 5.20
N THR A 9 1.22 -0.67 6.15
CA THR A 9 0.34 -1.79 6.45
C THR A 9 -0.22 -1.57 7.83
N TYR A 10 -1.51 -1.81 8.00
CA TYR A 10 -2.11 -1.77 9.32
C TYR A 10 -2.81 -3.09 9.63
N PRO A 11 -2.59 -3.62 10.85
CA PRO A 11 -3.27 -4.83 11.25
C PRO A 11 -4.76 -4.54 11.47
N ARG A 12 -5.63 -5.26 10.76
CA ARG A 12 -6.89 -5.65 11.41
C ARG A 12 -6.56 -6.87 12.26
N LYS A 13 -6.71 -6.76 13.57
CA LYS A 13 -6.63 -7.94 14.43
C LYS A 13 -7.75 -8.88 14.02
N ASP A 14 -7.41 -10.14 13.75
CA ASP A 14 -8.43 -11.18 13.81
C ASP A 14 -8.98 -11.20 15.24
N ALA A 15 -10.30 -11.03 15.38
CA ALA A 15 -10.98 -10.99 16.67
C ALA A 15 -10.81 -12.31 17.46
N SER A 16 -10.49 -13.42 16.79
CA SER A 16 -10.37 -14.74 17.39
C SER A 16 -8.94 -15.15 17.75
N SER A 17 -7.93 -14.79 16.94
CA SER A 17 -6.54 -15.19 17.18
C SER A 17 -5.64 -14.06 17.73
N GLY A 18 -6.09 -12.81 17.73
CA GLY A 18 -5.29 -11.65 18.13
C GLY A 18 -4.12 -11.35 17.17
N ARG A 19 -3.95 -12.14 16.11
CA ARG A 19 -2.89 -11.97 15.11
C ARG A 19 -3.18 -10.76 14.25
N ALA A 20 -2.13 -9.99 13.98
CA ALA A 20 -2.13 -8.96 12.96
C ALA A 20 -2.41 -9.60 11.60
N LEU A 21 -3.55 -9.26 10.97
CA LEU A 21 -3.76 -9.59 9.57
C LEU A 21 -3.26 -8.40 8.75
N PRO A 22 -2.20 -8.55 7.91
CA PRO A 22 -1.73 -7.48 7.03
C PRO A 22 -2.69 -7.21 5.86
N ASN A 23 -3.99 -7.49 6.04
CA ASN A 23 -5.04 -7.46 5.03
C ASN A 23 -5.31 -6.06 4.46
N HIS A 24 -4.63 -5.05 4.97
CA HIS A 24 -4.86 -3.68 4.59
C HIS A 24 -3.54 -2.98 4.33
N TRP A 25 -3.49 -2.40 3.16
CA TRP A 25 -2.36 -1.69 2.61
C TRP A 25 -2.85 -0.32 2.24
N SER A 26 -1.96 0.63 2.26
CA SER A 26 -2.27 1.88 1.61
C SER A 26 -1.03 2.60 1.16
N PHE A 27 -1.19 3.33 0.06
CA PHE A 27 -0.28 4.37 -0.34
C PHE A 27 -0.84 5.71 0.11
N PHE A 28 0.03 6.59 0.58
CA PHE A 28 -0.32 7.97 0.89
C PHE A 28 0.58 8.92 0.13
N ILE A 29 -0.03 9.85 -0.58
CA ILE A 29 0.68 10.92 -1.29
C ILE A 29 0.51 12.21 -0.50
N GLN A 30 1.61 12.72 0.03
CA GLN A 30 1.60 13.95 0.82
C GLN A 30 1.49 15.17 -0.11
N THR A 31 0.34 15.83 -0.09
CA THR A 31 0.06 17.02 -0.91
C THR A 31 0.41 18.32 -0.18
N ASN A 32 0.47 18.29 1.16
CA ASN A 32 0.94 19.41 1.98
C ASN A 32 1.82 18.92 3.14
N ALA A 33 3.12 19.21 3.07
CA ALA A 33 4.09 18.80 4.09
C ALA A 33 3.92 19.56 5.43
N ALA A 34 3.42 20.78 5.41
CA ALA A 34 3.26 21.61 6.61
C ALA A 34 2.10 21.13 7.49
N THR A 35 1.01 20.67 6.86
CA THR A 35 -0.21 20.20 7.56
C THR A 35 -0.35 18.68 7.61
N ASN A 36 0.59 17.97 6.98
CA ASN A 36 0.54 16.53 6.71
C ASN A 36 -0.70 16.09 5.92
N ASP A 37 -1.35 16.99 5.17
CA ASP A 37 -2.49 16.62 4.35
C ASP A 37 -2.04 15.85 3.09
N GLY A 38 -2.90 14.96 2.63
CA GLY A 38 -2.62 14.15 1.45
C GLY A 38 -3.79 13.32 0.97
N LEU A 39 -3.47 12.43 0.04
CA LEU A 39 -4.38 11.46 -0.54
C LEU A 39 -3.98 10.07 -0.09
N GLU A 40 -4.90 9.40 0.56
CA GLU A 40 -4.78 8.02 1.02
C GLU A 40 -5.49 7.10 0.02
N TYR A 41 -4.78 6.05 -0.41
CA TYR A 41 -5.25 5.07 -1.37
C TYR A 41 -5.36 3.74 -0.63
N GLN A 42 -6.52 3.46 -0.03
CA GLN A 42 -6.71 2.26 0.77
C GLN A 42 -7.00 1.07 -0.12
N ILE A 43 -6.17 0.05 0.04
CA ILE A 43 -6.24 -1.18 -0.72
C ILE A 43 -6.62 -2.27 0.28
N HIS A 44 -7.87 -2.71 0.21
CA HIS A 44 -8.40 -3.75 1.08
C HIS A 44 -8.21 -5.11 0.43
N GLY A 45 -7.56 -6.04 1.12
CA GLY A 45 -7.36 -7.40 0.64
C GLY A 45 -7.56 -8.43 1.74
N ALA A 46 -8.54 -9.31 1.56
CA ALA A 46 -8.68 -10.55 2.32
C ALA A 46 -8.60 -11.75 1.35
N PRO A 47 -8.25 -12.95 1.83
CA PRO A 47 -8.33 -14.14 0.98
C PRO A 47 -9.74 -14.28 0.38
N GLY A 48 -9.87 -14.13 -0.95
CA GLY A 48 -11.14 -14.20 -1.68
C GLY A 48 -11.96 -12.90 -1.77
N SER A 49 -11.47 -11.76 -1.27
CA SER A 49 -12.13 -10.46 -1.38
C SER A 49 -11.13 -9.31 -1.46
N PHE A 50 -11.28 -8.44 -2.45
CA PHE A 50 -10.48 -7.22 -2.59
C PHE A 50 -11.38 -6.02 -2.90
N TYR A 51 -11.00 -4.86 -2.40
CA TYR A 51 -11.70 -3.62 -2.66
C TYR A 51 -10.74 -2.42 -2.66
N TYR A 52 -10.89 -1.54 -3.66
CA TYR A 52 -10.24 -0.23 -3.73
C TYR A 52 -11.33 0.82 -4.00
N SER A 53 -11.52 1.75 -3.06
CA SER A 53 -12.56 2.80 -3.11
C SER A 53 -12.13 4.06 -3.87
N GLY A 54 -10.86 4.15 -4.29
CA GLY A 54 -10.29 5.39 -4.81
C GLY A 54 -9.45 6.12 -3.76
N ALA A 55 -9.10 7.37 -4.09
CA ALA A 55 -8.35 8.25 -3.20
C ALA A 55 -9.27 8.92 -2.18
N GLU A 56 -8.83 8.96 -0.92
CA GLU A 56 -9.51 9.63 0.18
C GLU A 56 -8.63 10.75 0.74
N LYS A 57 -9.23 11.85 1.19
CA LYS A 57 -8.48 12.93 1.85
C LYS A 57 -8.18 12.51 3.27
N ALA A 58 -6.89 12.45 3.62
CA ALA A 58 -6.44 12.03 4.94
C ALA A 58 -5.22 12.84 5.41
N LYS A 59 -4.80 12.60 6.65
CA LYS A 59 -3.58 13.14 7.24
C LYS A 59 -2.55 12.04 7.42
N LEU A 60 -1.31 12.31 7.01
CA LEU A 60 -0.20 11.39 7.14
C LEU A 60 0.11 11.13 8.62
N ASN A 61 0.10 9.85 9.00
CA ASN A 61 0.69 9.41 10.25
C ASN A 61 2.10 8.85 10.01
N LYS A 62 3.12 9.71 10.15
CA LYS A 62 4.52 9.35 9.85
C LYS A 62 5.07 8.20 10.70
N SER A 63 4.55 7.95 11.90
CA SER A 63 5.03 6.84 12.74
C SER A 63 4.57 5.47 12.27
N ALA A 64 3.65 5.42 11.29
CA ALA A 64 3.07 4.17 10.78
C ALA A 64 3.44 3.87 9.32
N GLY A 65 4.15 4.77 8.63
CA GLY A 65 4.42 4.65 7.19
C GLY A 65 5.89 4.79 6.81
N LEU A 66 6.32 3.98 5.85
CA LEU A 66 7.63 4.06 5.20
C LEU A 66 7.54 5.01 4.01
N GLU A 67 8.42 5.99 3.91
CA GLU A 67 8.57 6.77 2.67
C GLU A 67 9.26 5.91 1.61
N ILE A 68 8.59 5.70 0.48
CA ILE A 68 9.04 4.77 -0.56
C ILE A 68 9.31 5.45 -1.90
N GLY A 69 9.01 6.74 -2.06
CA GLY A 69 9.12 7.38 -3.35
C GLY A 69 8.66 8.82 -3.42
N THR A 70 8.69 9.35 -4.64
CA THR A 70 8.21 10.69 -4.97
C THR A 70 7.51 10.69 -6.33
N ILE A 71 6.45 11.49 -6.45
CA ILE A 71 5.65 11.61 -7.68
C ILE A 71 5.31 13.06 -7.98
N SER A 72 5.12 13.39 -9.27
CA SER A 72 4.61 14.72 -9.67
C SER A 72 3.11 14.82 -9.40
N SER A 73 2.64 16.02 -9.04
CA SER A 73 1.21 16.33 -8.93
C SER A 73 0.42 16.04 -10.21
N GLU A 74 1.05 16.13 -11.38
CA GLU A 74 0.43 15.83 -12.69
C GLU A 74 0.19 14.33 -12.90
N SER A 75 0.84 13.48 -12.10
CA SER A 75 0.75 12.02 -12.21
C SER A 75 -0.22 11.38 -11.22
N LEU A 76 -0.93 12.18 -10.41
CA LEU A 76 -1.88 11.67 -9.40
C LEU A 76 -3.01 10.84 -10.02
N ASP A 77 -3.58 11.30 -11.14
CA ASP A 77 -4.64 10.56 -11.84
C ASP A 77 -4.10 9.26 -12.44
N ALA A 78 -2.89 9.29 -13.00
CA ALA A 78 -2.24 8.10 -13.53
C ALA A 78 -1.89 7.08 -12.43
N PHE A 79 -1.51 7.56 -11.25
CA PHE A 79 -1.28 6.74 -10.07
C PHE A 79 -2.59 6.07 -9.61
N ALA A 80 -3.67 6.85 -9.48
CA ALA A 80 -4.98 6.33 -9.10
C ALA A 80 -5.51 5.29 -10.10
N ALA A 81 -5.35 5.56 -11.41
CA ALA A 81 -5.74 4.64 -12.47
C ALA A 81 -4.93 3.34 -12.41
N LEU A 82 -3.60 3.43 -12.22
CA LEU A 82 -2.75 2.24 -12.08
C LEU A 82 -3.19 1.36 -10.90
N LEU A 83 -3.46 1.96 -9.73
CA LEU A 83 -3.96 1.20 -8.57
C LEU A 83 -5.31 0.51 -8.87
N GLY A 84 -6.15 1.13 -9.69
CA GLY A 84 -7.40 0.52 -10.17
C GLY A 84 -7.21 -0.66 -11.12
N THR A 85 -6.03 -0.84 -11.72
CA THR A 85 -5.74 -1.95 -12.65
C THR A 85 -5.15 -3.18 -11.98
N ILE A 86 -4.89 -3.14 -10.68
CA ILE A 86 -4.23 -4.23 -9.95
C ILE A 86 -5.11 -5.49 -10.01
N ALA A 87 -4.63 -6.51 -10.71
CA ALA A 87 -5.31 -7.80 -10.81
C ALA A 87 -5.08 -8.63 -9.55
N ILE A 88 -6.16 -9.09 -8.92
CA ILE A 88 -6.08 -9.91 -7.71
C ILE A 88 -6.02 -11.38 -8.07
N ASP A 89 -4.96 -12.05 -7.60
CA ASP A 89 -4.91 -13.49 -7.61
C ASP A 89 -5.70 -14.07 -6.43
N ASN A 90 -6.84 -14.68 -6.74
CA ASN A 90 -7.70 -15.37 -5.77
C ASN A 90 -7.35 -16.85 -5.61
N SER A 91 -6.31 -17.37 -6.28
CA SER A 91 -5.91 -18.79 -6.25
C SER A 91 -5.61 -19.32 -4.84
N ARG A 92 -5.26 -18.43 -3.90
CA ARG A 92 -4.95 -18.75 -2.50
C ARG A 92 -6.00 -18.25 -1.50
N ALA A 93 -7.21 -17.95 -1.97
CA ALA A 93 -8.34 -17.61 -1.10
C ALA A 93 -8.54 -18.68 -0.01
N GLY A 94 -8.69 -18.25 1.25
CA GLY A 94 -8.84 -19.14 2.42
C GLY A 94 -7.54 -19.62 3.08
N THR A 95 -6.35 -19.25 2.59
CA THR A 95 -5.09 -19.56 3.28
C THR A 95 -4.72 -18.49 4.31
N ALA A 96 -3.96 -18.88 5.35
CA ALA A 96 -3.44 -17.95 6.36
C ALA A 96 -2.37 -16.98 5.80
N TRP A 97 -1.93 -17.21 4.56
CA TRP A 97 -0.99 -16.34 3.86
C TRP A 97 -1.76 -15.30 3.05
N ASN A 98 -1.58 -14.06 3.46
CA ASN A 98 -2.11 -12.89 2.81
C ASN A 98 -1.46 -12.75 1.43
N SER A 99 -2.32 -12.69 0.44
CA SER A 99 -2.05 -12.40 -0.95
C SER A 99 -1.28 -11.08 -1.13
N GLN A 100 0.05 -11.13 -1.04
CA GLN A 100 0.92 -9.98 -1.28
C GLN A 100 1.37 -9.85 -2.73
N ASP A 101 1.34 -10.95 -3.48
CA ASP A 101 1.93 -11.01 -4.82
C ASP A 101 1.22 -10.10 -5.84
N TRP A 102 -0.07 -9.77 -5.65
CA TRP A 102 -0.76 -8.81 -6.52
C TRP A 102 -0.38 -7.36 -6.23
N ALA A 103 -0.14 -7.00 -4.96
CA ALA A 103 0.41 -5.69 -4.61
C ALA A 103 1.84 -5.54 -5.14
N LEU A 104 2.60 -6.63 -5.24
CA LEU A 104 3.91 -6.63 -5.92
C LEU A 104 3.79 -6.29 -7.41
N GLY A 105 2.67 -6.63 -8.07
CA GLY A 105 2.38 -6.20 -9.43
C GLY A 105 2.29 -4.67 -9.53
N ALA A 106 1.57 -4.04 -8.61
CA ALA A 106 1.50 -2.58 -8.50
C ALA A 106 2.87 -1.98 -8.22
N ILE A 107 3.59 -2.50 -7.23
CA ILE A 107 4.93 -2.05 -6.85
C ILE A 107 5.90 -2.13 -8.03
N LYS A 108 5.85 -3.21 -8.81
CA LYS A 108 6.65 -3.36 -10.02
C LYS A 108 6.38 -2.24 -11.02
N GLU A 109 5.11 -1.95 -11.30
CA GLU A 109 4.73 -0.87 -12.22
C GLU A 109 5.12 0.52 -11.68
N LEU A 110 4.94 0.77 -10.38
CA LEU A 110 5.36 1.99 -9.70
C LEU A 110 6.89 2.18 -9.79
N PHE A 111 7.65 1.09 -9.62
CA PHE A 111 9.11 1.09 -9.72
C PHE A 111 9.58 1.33 -11.16
N LEU A 112 8.96 0.68 -12.14
CA LEU A 112 9.26 0.90 -13.57
C LEU A 112 8.98 2.34 -14.02
N ARG A 113 7.97 2.98 -13.43
CA ARG A 113 7.65 4.41 -13.64
C ARG A 113 8.55 5.37 -12.87
N GLN A 114 9.50 4.84 -12.08
CA GLN A 114 10.41 5.60 -11.21
C GLN A 114 9.68 6.48 -10.17
N TRP A 115 8.46 6.08 -9.77
CA TRP A 115 7.73 6.77 -8.71
C TRP A 115 8.15 6.30 -7.32
N ILE A 116 8.70 5.09 -7.21
CA ILE A 116 9.22 4.52 -5.96
C ILE A 116 10.68 4.08 -6.11
N TRP A 117 11.41 4.06 -5.00
CA TRP A 117 12.85 3.75 -4.95
C TRP A 117 13.13 2.26 -4.72
N TYR A 118 12.19 1.55 -4.09
CA TYR A 118 12.35 0.16 -3.70
C TYR A 118 11.60 -0.76 -4.65
N ASP A 119 12.24 -1.87 -5.01
CA ASP A 119 11.61 -2.90 -5.84
C ASP A 119 10.64 -3.78 -5.03
N GLY A 120 9.90 -4.63 -5.74
CA GLY A 120 8.95 -5.56 -5.11
C GLY A 120 9.60 -6.50 -4.12
N ALA A 121 10.83 -6.95 -4.37
CA ALA A 121 11.55 -7.85 -3.48
C ALA A 121 11.91 -7.17 -2.15
N THR A 122 12.39 -5.93 -2.21
CA THR A 122 12.76 -5.14 -1.02
C THR A 122 11.53 -4.80 -0.18
N ILE A 123 10.43 -4.36 -0.82
CA ILE A 123 9.19 -4.08 -0.11
C ILE A 123 8.61 -5.36 0.53
N LYS A 124 8.68 -6.50 -0.17
CA LYS A 124 8.27 -7.78 0.39
C LYS A 124 9.07 -8.17 1.63
N ALA A 125 10.40 -8.03 1.58
CA ALA A 125 11.26 -8.33 2.73
C ALA A 125 10.91 -7.44 3.95
N TRP A 126 10.70 -6.14 3.72
CA TRP A 126 10.25 -5.22 4.78
C TRP A 126 8.90 -5.64 5.39
N LEU A 127 7.95 -6.08 4.56
CA LEU A 127 6.65 -6.58 5.02
C LEU A 127 6.77 -7.85 5.86
N GLU A 128 7.66 -8.77 5.48
CA GLU A 128 7.93 -10.01 6.20
C GLU A 128 8.57 -9.73 7.58
N GLU A 129 9.47 -8.76 7.67
CA GLU A 129 10.07 -8.32 8.95
C GLU A 129 9.02 -7.76 9.94
N GLU A 130 8.11 -6.90 9.49
CA GLU A 130 7.01 -6.37 10.34
C GLU A 130 6.09 -7.48 10.88
N THR A 131 5.88 -8.56 10.12
CA THR A 131 5.11 -9.71 10.61
C THR A 131 5.85 -10.58 11.62
N THR A 132 7.18 -10.46 11.69
CA THR A 132 8.03 -11.30 12.55
C THR A 132 8.39 -10.61 13.88
N MET A 133 8.31 -9.27 13.95
CA MET A 133 8.73 -8.47 15.12
C MET A 133 7.59 -8.05 16.09
N ARG A 134 6.42 -8.71 16.10
CA ARG A 134 5.32 -8.39 17.04
C ARG A 134 4.72 -9.60 17.74
#